data_AF-A0A7S1ZIF2-F1
#
_entry.id   AF-A0A7S1ZIF2-F1
#
_cell.length_a   1.000
_cell.length_b   1.000
_cell.length_c   1.000
_cell.angle_alpha   90.00
_cell.angle_beta   90.00
_cell.angle_gamma   90.00
#
_symmetry.space_group_name_H-M   'P 1'
#
loop_
_entity.id
_entity.type
_entity.pdbx_description
1 polymer ?
#
loop_
_entity_poly.entity_id
_entity_poly.type
_entity_poly.pdbx_seq_one_letter_code
_entity_poly.pdbx_strand_id
1 'polypeptide(L)'
;MIAFEQHIDQYVIAQIIASIIFIVLSLLYFKFYVKLVQKDEQLVVRGLTEETIQNGPKIAWLPLLTKSSEVRKVLSLSQMEYCVVKNILSGEKRVEVGPKMVFLQPYDVVKTDDSTGSKKRNALSLKANEYVRFVDNSTGKVRVEYGEQGCVVPGPDEVFLDGVSGKRKAMDLQVFEYVKVQDKRTGKVRTERGEKLVFLGPFEEYLGSKQTAVEVDEETSVLVRNKRTGQQHLVTEKMLFIPTNDEEVMEVRQLTKLADYEA
;
A
#
# COMPACT_ATOMS: atom_id res chain seq x y z
N MET A 1 -82.54 19.02 -29.48
CA MET A 1 -82.14 18.50 -28.16
C MET A 1 -81.03 17.44 -28.29
N ILE A 2 -81.14 16.49 -29.23
CA ILE A 2 -80.17 15.40 -29.43
C ILE A 2 -78.74 15.87 -29.86
N ALA A 3 -78.63 16.94 -30.66
CA ALA A 3 -77.32 17.45 -31.10
C ALA A 3 -76.50 18.15 -29.98
N PHE A 4 -77.14 18.59 -28.89
CA PHE A 4 -76.47 19.27 -27.79
C PHE A 4 -75.87 18.26 -26.79
N GLU A 5 -76.52 17.11 -26.58
CA GLU A 5 -75.98 15.99 -25.80
C GLU A 5 -74.73 15.37 -26.45
N GLN A 6 -74.73 15.19 -27.78
CA GLN A 6 -73.55 14.66 -28.50
C GLN A 6 -72.30 15.55 -28.39
N HIS A 7 -72.47 16.87 -28.34
CA HIS A 7 -71.36 17.80 -28.15
C HIS A 7 -70.80 17.79 -26.73
N ILE A 8 -71.65 17.54 -25.72
CA ILE A 8 -71.23 17.43 -24.32
C ILE A 8 -70.43 16.14 -24.12
N ASP A 9 -70.88 15.01 -24.68
CA ASP A 9 -70.16 13.74 -24.61
C ASP A 9 -68.77 13.82 -25.26
N GLN A 10 -68.63 14.51 -26.39
CA GLN A 10 -67.35 14.66 -27.07
C GLN A 10 -66.35 15.52 -26.28
N TYR A 11 -66.81 16.55 -25.57
CA TYR A 11 -65.95 17.38 -24.70
C TYR A 11 -65.49 16.62 -23.45
N VAL A 12 -66.39 15.85 -22.84
CA VAL A 12 -66.08 14.99 -21.69
C VAL A 12 -65.04 13.93 -22.07
N ILE A 13 -65.22 13.27 -23.23
CA ILE A 13 -64.25 12.30 -23.76
C ILE A 13 -62.88 12.97 -24.02
N ALA A 14 -62.85 14.17 -24.57
CA ALA A 14 -61.60 14.90 -24.82
C ALA A 14 -60.86 15.29 -23.52
N GLN A 15 -61.58 15.70 -22.47
CA GLN A 15 -60.97 15.98 -21.16
C GLN A 15 -60.37 14.73 -20.52
N ILE A 16 -61.06 13.59 -20.62
CA ILE A 16 -60.56 12.31 -20.12
C ILE A 16 -59.28 11.91 -20.86
N ILE A 17 -59.24 12.03 -22.18
CA ILE A 17 -58.02 11.74 -22.97
C ILE A 17 -56.87 12.69 -22.59
N ALA A 18 -57.12 14.00 -22.47
CA ALA A 18 -56.10 14.97 -22.11
C ALA A 18 -55.51 14.74 -20.71
N SER A 19 -56.35 14.39 -19.73
CA SER A 19 -55.91 14.04 -18.38
C SER A 19 -55.09 12.75 -18.34
N ILE A 20 -55.48 11.72 -19.11
CA ILE A 20 -54.69 10.50 -19.26
C ILE A 20 -53.32 10.82 -19.87
N ILE A 21 -53.25 11.63 -20.93
CA ILE A 21 -51.99 12.05 -21.55
C ILE A 21 -51.12 12.80 -20.54
N PHE A 22 -51.69 13.73 -19.78
CA PHE A 22 -50.96 14.47 -18.75
C PHE A 22 -50.39 13.55 -17.66
N ILE A 23 -51.17 12.57 -17.19
CA ILE A 23 -50.73 11.57 -16.21
C ILE A 23 -49.58 10.73 -16.79
N VAL A 24 -49.70 10.26 -18.03
CA VAL A 24 -48.64 9.47 -18.70
C VAL A 24 -47.37 10.30 -18.87
N LEU A 25 -47.48 11.56 -19.32
CA LEU A 25 -46.34 12.46 -19.45
C LEU A 25 -45.69 12.77 -18.09
N SER A 26 -46.48 12.96 -17.03
CA SER A 26 -45.99 13.17 -15.67
C SER A 26 -45.24 11.95 -15.14
N LEU A 27 -45.78 10.74 -15.35
CA LEU A 27 -45.12 9.49 -14.96
C LEU A 27 -43.83 9.25 -15.75
N LEU A 28 -43.83 9.55 -17.05
CA LEU A 28 -42.62 9.50 -17.88
C LEU A 28 -41.58 10.51 -17.38
N TYR A 29 -41.99 11.75 -17.11
CA TYR A 29 -41.12 12.78 -16.55
C TYR A 29 -40.51 12.32 -15.22
N PHE A 30 -41.32 11.79 -14.30
CA PHE A 30 -40.84 11.30 -13.01
C PHE A 30 -39.83 10.15 -13.17
N LYS A 31 -40.10 9.19 -14.07
CA LYS A 31 -39.20 8.06 -14.35
C LYS A 31 -37.85 8.50 -14.93
N PHE A 32 -37.85 9.51 -15.79
CA PHE A 32 -36.64 9.99 -16.46
C PHE A 32 -35.84 10.98 -15.60
N TYR A 33 -36.49 11.90 -14.91
CA TYR A 33 -35.84 13.03 -14.23
C TYR A 33 -35.71 12.90 -12.71
N VAL A 34 -36.44 11.96 -12.08
CA VAL A 34 -36.30 11.70 -10.64
C VAL A 34 -35.56 10.39 -10.44
N LYS A 35 -34.40 10.45 -9.77
CA LYS A 35 -33.60 9.27 -9.42
C LYS A 35 -33.50 9.15 -7.91
N LEU A 36 -33.91 8.00 -7.39
CA LEU A 36 -33.66 7.63 -6.01
C LEU A 36 -32.25 7.04 -5.91
N VAL A 37 -31.44 7.58 -5.00
CA VAL A 37 -30.07 7.12 -4.75
C VAL A 37 -30.01 6.57 -3.35
N GLN A 38 -29.68 5.29 -3.21
CA GLN A 38 -29.54 4.61 -1.91
C GLN A 38 -28.22 4.96 -1.21
N LYS A 39 -28.05 4.51 0.03
CA LYS A 39 -26.86 4.82 0.85
C LYS A 39 -25.55 4.27 0.26
N ASP A 40 -25.61 3.12 -0.40
CA ASP A 40 -24.48 2.45 -1.07
C ASP A 40 -24.43 2.77 -2.58
N GLU A 41 -25.17 3.79 -3.01
CA GLU A 41 -25.25 4.21 -4.39
C GLU A 41 -24.79 5.66 -4.56
N GLN A 42 -24.38 5.93 -5.80
CA GLN A 42 -23.94 7.25 -6.22
C GLN A 42 -24.49 7.51 -7.61
N LEU A 43 -25.13 8.67 -7.77
CA LEU A 43 -25.62 9.13 -9.06
C LEU A 43 -24.54 9.94 -9.77
N VAL A 44 -24.19 9.50 -10.97
CA VAL A 44 -23.30 10.20 -11.89
C VAL A 44 -24.16 10.89 -12.92
N VAL A 45 -24.06 12.22 -12.99
CA VAL A 45 -24.82 13.05 -13.93
C VAL A 45 -23.84 13.67 -14.91
N ARG A 46 -23.96 13.29 -16.18
CA ARG A 46 -23.17 13.85 -17.27
C ARG A 46 -23.95 14.97 -17.93
N GLY A 47 -23.53 16.20 -17.68
CA GLY A 47 -24.02 17.39 -18.36
C GLY A 47 -23.46 17.50 -19.78
N LEU A 48 -23.61 18.69 -20.37
CA LEU A 48 -23.03 19.01 -21.67
C LEU A 48 -21.52 19.24 -21.59
N THR A 49 -21.05 19.83 -20.49
CA THR A 49 -19.64 20.20 -20.26
C THR A 49 -19.02 19.46 -19.08
N GLU A 50 -19.75 19.29 -17.99
CA GLU A 50 -19.22 18.77 -16.72
C GLU A 50 -19.90 17.47 -16.28
N GLU A 51 -19.12 16.62 -15.60
CA GLU A 51 -19.64 15.47 -14.85
C GLU A 51 -19.83 15.86 -13.39
N THR A 52 -21.04 15.68 -12.86
CA THR A 52 -21.36 15.96 -11.45
C THR A 52 -21.77 14.69 -10.75
N ILE A 53 -21.45 14.62 -9.47
CA ILE A 53 -21.65 13.42 -8.65
C ILE A 53 -22.50 13.73 -7.44
N GLN A 54 -23.41 12.81 -7.14
CA GLN A 54 -24.40 12.93 -6.10
C GLN A 54 -24.44 11.66 -5.26
N ASN A 55 -23.91 11.72 -4.03
CA ASN A 55 -23.92 10.60 -3.09
C ASN A 55 -25.30 10.45 -2.43
N GLY A 56 -25.75 9.23 -2.21
CA GLY A 56 -26.96 8.96 -1.44
C GLY A 56 -26.76 9.07 0.08
N PRO A 57 -27.82 8.87 0.89
CA PRO A 57 -29.20 8.61 0.47
C PRO A 57 -29.95 9.91 0.15
N LYS A 58 -30.43 10.06 -1.09
CA LYS A 58 -31.26 11.21 -1.49
C LYS A 58 -32.09 10.96 -2.73
N ILE A 59 -33.14 11.76 -2.89
CA ILE A 59 -33.90 11.87 -4.14
C ILE A 59 -33.27 12.99 -4.95
N ALA A 60 -32.70 12.66 -6.10
CA ALA A 60 -32.03 13.60 -6.98
C ALA A 60 -32.92 13.96 -8.17
N TRP A 61 -33.10 15.26 -8.37
CA TRP A 61 -33.78 15.82 -9.54
C TRP A 61 -32.73 16.16 -10.61
N LEU A 62 -32.88 15.58 -11.78
CA LEU A 62 -31.97 15.80 -12.90
C LEU A 62 -32.35 17.08 -13.65
N PRO A 63 -31.38 17.94 -14.01
CA PRO A 63 -31.65 19.10 -14.85
C PRO A 63 -32.10 18.66 -16.25
N LEU A 64 -32.92 19.51 -16.89
CA LEU A 64 -33.52 19.24 -18.21
C LEU A 64 -32.47 18.97 -19.30
N LEU A 65 -31.30 19.63 -19.25
CA LEU A 65 -30.20 19.47 -20.22
C LEU A 65 -29.13 18.48 -19.76
N THR A 66 -29.54 17.33 -19.21
CA THR A 66 -28.61 16.24 -18.87
C THR A 66 -28.41 15.34 -20.08
N LYS A 67 -27.14 15.07 -20.45
CA LYS A 67 -26.83 14.15 -21.54
C LYS A 67 -27.08 12.69 -21.15
N SER A 68 -26.65 12.32 -19.95
CA SER A 68 -26.83 10.97 -19.41
C SER A 68 -26.76 10.99 -17.88
N SER A 69 -27.48 10.06 -17.25
CA SER A 69 -27.44 9.86 -15.81
C SER A 69 -27.34 8.37 -15.51
N GLU A 70 -26.44 7.99 -14.62
CA GLU A 70 -26.22 6.61 -14.22
C GLU A 70 -26.17 6.50 -12.70
N VAL A 71 -26.97 5.61 -12.12
CA VAL A 71 -26.85 5.24 -10.70
C VAL A 71 -25.89 4.06 -10.64
N ARG A 72 -24.76 4.24 -9.96
CA ARG A 72 -23.75 3.18 -9.77
C ARG A 72 -23.63 2.80 -8.30
N LYS A 73 -23.32 1.54 -8.05
CA LYS A 73 -22.99 1.06 -6.71
C LYS A 73 -21.60 1.50 -6.28
N VAL A 74 -21.49 1.92 -5.04
CA VAL A 74 -20.27 2.39 -4.39
C VAL A 74 -19.40 1.19 -4.03
N LEU A 75 -18.09 1.34 -4.14
CA LEU A 75 -17.16 0.26 -3.77
C LEU A 75 -17.06 0.18 -2.24
N SER A 76 -17.59 -0.89 -1.65
CA SER A 76 -17.41 -1.17 -0.22
C SER A 76 -16.06 -1.86 0.02
N LEU A 77 -15.22 -1.27 0.86
CA LEU A 77 -13.96 -1.85 1.32
C LEU A 77 -14.11 -2.38 2.74
N SER A 78 -13.66 -3.61 2.97
CA SER A 78 -13.51 -4.18 4.31
C SER A 78 -12.25 -3.66 5.00
N GLN A 79 -12.04 -4.05 6.28
CA GLN A 79 -10.94 -3.54 7.12
C GLN A 79 -9.53 -3.81 6.56
N MET A 80 -9.38 -4.89 5.80
CA MET A 80 -8.12 -5.35 5.22
C MET A 80 -8.06 -5.11 3.71
N GLU A 81 -8.97 -4.31 3.16
CA GLU A 81 -9.01 -4.00 1.74
C GLU A 81 -8.68 -2.53 1.48
N TYR A 82 -8.05 -2.30 0.35
CA TYR A 82 -7.83 -0.97 -0.20
C TYR A 82 -8.11 -0.94 -1.69
N CYS A 83 -8.31 0.25 -2.24
CA CYS A 83 -8.30 0.47 -3.67
C CYS A 83 -7.48 1.69 -4.04
N VAL A 84 -7.01 1.74 -5.29
CA VAL A 84 -6.30 2.89 -5.83
C VAL A 84 -7.25 3.61 -6.77
N VAL A 85 -7.53 4.87 -6.48
CA VAL A 85 -8.37 5.73 -7.30
C VAL A 85 -7.45 6.65 -8.10
N LYS A 86 -7.71 6.77 -9.40
CA LYS A 86 -7.01 7.68 -10.30
C LYS A 86 -8.02 8.63 -10.92
N ASN A 87 -7.73 9.92 -10.87
CA ASN A 87 -8.48 10.90 -11.64
C ASN A 87 -8.01 10.88 -13.10
N ILE A 88 -8.92 10.77 -14.06
CA ILE A 88 -8.53 10.71 -15.49
C ILE A 88 -8.12 12.06 -16.06
N LEU A 89 -8.56 13.18 -15.47
CA LEU A 89 -8.23 14.52 -15.96
C LEU A 89 -6.90 15.01 -15.39
N SER A 90 -6.73 14.98 -14.06
CA SER A 90 -5.49 15.43 -13.42
C SER A 90 -4.39 14.38 -13.44
N GLY A 91 -4.75 13.09 -13.58
CA GLY A 91 -3.82 11.97 -13.43
C GLY A 91 -3.46 11.64 -11.97
N GLU A 92 -3.96 12.42 -11.01
CA GLU A 92 -3.69 12.25 -9.58
C GLU A 92 -4.19 10.89 -9.10
N LYS A 93 -3.36 10.22 -8.30
CA LYS A 93 -3.69 8.94 -7.69
C LYS A 93 -3.83 9.12 -6.18
N ARG A 94 -4.77 8.39 -5.61
CA ARG A 94 -4.91 8.27 -4.15
C ARG A 94 -5.27 6.84 -3.76
N VAL A 95 -4.93 6.50 -2.53
CA VAL A 95 -5.22 5.18 -1.95
C VAL A 95 -6.30 5.33 -0.90
N GLU A 96 -7.37 4.55 -1.06
CA GLU A 96 -8.49 4.52 -0.14
C GLU A 96 -8.44 3.22 0.64
N VAL A 97 -8.24 3.32 1.96
CA VAL A 97 -8.16 2.17 2.89
C VAL A 97 -9.50 1.99 3.60
N GLY A 98 -9.94 0.75 3.76
CA GLY A 98 -11.16 0.41 4.49
C GLY A 98 -10.99 0.43 6.03
N PRO A 99 -12.08 0.18 6.80
CA PRO A 99 -13.41 -0.14 6.34
C PRO A 99 -14.22 1.11 5.98
N LYS A 100 -14.55 1.29 4.69
CA LYS A 100 -15.36 2.42 4.23
C LYS A 100 -15.98 2.18 2.86
N MET A 101 -17.02 2.95 2.56
CA MET A 101 -17.59 3.03 1.21
C MET A 101 -16.86 4.13 0.42
N VAL A 102 -16.25 3.75 -0.70
CA VAL A 102 -15.43 4.66 -1.50
C VAL A 102 -16.29 5.37 -2.54
N PHE A 103 -16.71 6.59 -2.19
CA PHE A 103 -17.38 7.50 -3.11
C PHE A 103 -16.36 8.17 -4.03
N LEU A 104 -16.43 7.89 -5.33
CA LEU A 104 -15.51 8.47 -6.29
C LEU A 104 -15.93 9.91 -6.64
N GLN A 105 -14.97 10.77 -6.94
CA GLN A 105 -15.21 12.14 -7.40
C GLN A 105 -15.45 12.17 -8.92
N PRO A 106 -15.89 13.30 -9.50
CA PRO A 106 -16.00 13.42 -10.94
C PRO A 106 -14.72 12.98 -11.63
N TYR A 107 -14.85 12.22 -12.72
CA TYR A 107 -13.69 11.75 -13.51
C TYR A 107 -12.77 10.76 -12.78
N ASP A 108 -13.13 10.28 -11.59
CA ASP A 108 -12.37 9.25 -10.90
C ASP A 108 -12.70 7.85 -11.42
N VAL A 109 -11.64 7.07 -11.63
CA VAL A 109 -11.73 5.65 -11.95
C VAL A 109 -10.93 4.83 -10.93
N VAL A 110 -11.46 3.68 -10.54
CA VAL A 110 -10.73 2.73 -9.69
C VAL A 110 -9.79 1.92 -10.57
N LYS A 111 -8.50 1.92 -10.24
CA LYS A 111 -7.48 1.15 -10.95
C LYS A 111 -7.69 -0.33 -10.67
N THR A 112 -7.89 -1.11 -11.73
CA THR A 112 -7.91 -2.57 -11.64
C THR A 112 -6.49 -3.10 -11.42
N ASP A 113 -6.36 -4.11 -10.57
CA ASP A 113 -5.11 -4.84 -10.40
C ASP A 113 -4.86 -5.74 -11.62
N ASP A 114 -3.69 -5.61 -12.25
CA ASP A 114 -3.31 -6.38 -13.43
C ASP A 114 -3.15 -7.87 -13.11
N SER A 115 -2.82 -8.21 -11.86
CA SER A 115 -2.61 -9.59 -11.43
C SER A 115 -3.92 -10.35 -11.16
N THR A 116 -4.91 -9.69 -10.56
CA THR A 116 -6.14 -10.32 -10.05
C THR A 116 -7.37 -9.90 -10.87
N GLY A 117 -7.25 -8.91 -11.76
CA GLY A 117 -8.39 -8.33 -12.49
C GLY A 117 -9.40 -7.61 -11.58
N SER A 118 -9.06 -7.41 -10.32
CA SER A 118 -9.97 -6.94 -9.27
C SER A 118 -9.73 -5.45 -8.95
N LYS A 119 -10.82 -4.73 -8.64
CA LYS A 119 -10.79 -3.31 -8.21
C LYS A 119 -10.39 -3.13 -6.74
N LYS A 120 -10.51 -4.19 -5.96
CA LYS A 120 -10.12 -4.26 -4.54
C LYS A 120 -8.83 -5.03 -4.42
N ARG A 121 -8.00 -4.62 -3.48
CA ARG A 121 -6.73 -5.27 -3.15
C ARG A 121 -6.67 -5.51 -1.65
N ASN A 122 -5.99 -6.58 -1.25
CA ASN A 122 -5.80 -6.89 0.16
C ASN A 122 -4.56 -6.16 0.69
N ALA A 123 -4.71 -5.48 1.83
CA ALA A 123 -3.62 -4.94 2.59
C ALA A 123 -2.71 -6.06 3.10
N LEU A 124 -1.43 -5.75 3.26
CA LEU A 124 -0.47 -6.68 3.84
C LEU A 124 -0.62 -6.68 5.36
N SER A 125 -0.71 -7.87 5.94
CA SER A 125 -0.46 -8.07 7.36
C SER A 125 0.99 -8.53 7.53
N LEU A 126 1.72 -7.85 8.42
CA LEU A 126 3.10 -8.12 8.79
C LEU A 126 3.15 -8.71 10.19
N LYS A 127 3.98 -9.74 10.38
CA LYS A 127 4.34 -10.26 11.70
C LYS A 127 5.46 -9.45 12.34
N ALA A 128 5.69 -9.66 13.64
CA ALA A 128 6.75 -9.00 14.39
C ALA A 128 8.16 -9.11 13.77
N ASN A 129 8.45 -10.21 13.06
CA ASN A 129 9.72 -10.45 12.38
C ASN A 129 9.68 -10.19 10.86
N GLU A 130 8.65 -9.52 10.35
CA GLU A 130 8.49 -9.22 8.93
C GLU A 130 8.59 -7.73 8.67
N TYR A 131 8.98 -7.39 7.44
CA TYR A 131 9.00 -6.03 6.93
C TYR A 131 8.74 -6.01 5.43
N VAL A 132 8.37 -4.83 4.92
CA VAL A 132 8.17 -4.56 3.50
C VAL A 132 8.83 -3.24 3.14
N ARG A 133 9.38 -3.17 1.92
CA ARG A 133 9.94 -1.95 1.36
C ARG A 133 9.14 -1.53 0.15
N PHE A 134 8.68 -0.29 0.18
CA PHE A 134 7.98 0.37 -0.89
C PHE A 134 8.91 1.35 -1.57
N VAL A 135 8.96 1.35 -2.89
CA VAL A 135 9.65 2.37 -3.67
C VAL A 135 8.60 3.19 -4.40
N ASP A 136 8.64 4.50 -4.19
CA ASP A 136 7.84 5.43 -4.97
C ASP A 136 8.46 5.56 -6.37
N ASN A 137 7.71 5.16 -7.39
CA ASN A 137 8.18 5.17 -8.78
C ASN A 137 8.35 6.58 -9.35
N SER A 138 7.75 7.60 -8.72
CA SER A 138 7.86 8.99 -9.15
C SER A 138 9.08 9.70 -8.55
N THR A 139 9.35 9.48 -7.26
CA THR A 139 10.42 10.17 -6.53
C THR A 139 11.67 9.32 -6.31
N GLY A 140 11.56 7.99 -6.42
CA GLY A 140 12.60 7.05 -6.03
C GLY A 140 12.80 6.92 -4.51
N LYS A 141 11.95 7.56 -3.70
CA LYS A 141 12.01 7.45 -2.25
C LYS A 141 11.57 6.06 -1.81
N VAL A 142 12.34 5.44 -0.93
CA VAL A 142 12.02 4.12 -0.38
C VAL A 142 11.52 4.26 1.06
N ARG A 143 10.33 3.72 1.33
CA ARG A 143 9.70 3.63 2.65
C ARG A 143 9.79 2.20 3.14
N VAL A 144 10.16 2.01 4.40
CA VAL A 144 10.24 0.69 5.03
C VAL A 144 9.22 0.63 6.16
N GLU A 145 8.36 -0.37 6.13
CA GLU A 145 7.45 -0.71 7.22
C GLU A 145 7.88 -2.03 7.82
N TYR A 146 8.02 -2.09 9.14
CA TYR A 146 8.52 -3.26 9.85
C TYR A 146 7.75 -3.49 11.15
N GLY A 147 7.79 -4.74 11.62
CA GLY A 147 7.15 -5.15 12.87
C GLY A 147 5.69 -5.56 12.66
N GLU A 148 5.03 -5.92 13.77
CA GLU A 148 3.66 -6.40 13.74
C GLU A 148 2.70 -5.28 13.36
N GLN A 149 2.14 -5.39 12.15
CA GLN A 149 1.19 -4.43 11.62
C GLN A 149 0.06 -5.16 10.92
N GLY A 150 -1.18 -4.85 11.33
CA GLY A 150 -2.37 -5.48 10.78
C GLY A 150 -2.67 -5.05 9.36
N CYS A 151 -2.47 -3.77 9.01
CA CYS A 151 -2.90 -3.20 7.73
C CYS A 151 -1.81 -2.31 7.14
N VAL A 152 -1.03 -2.86 6.22
CA VAL A 152 0.03 -2.16 5.50
C VAL A 152 -0.36 -2.04 4.05
N VAL A 153 -0.46 -0.79 3.56
CA VAL A 153 -0.84 -0.47 2.20
C VAL A 153 0.27 0.32 1.51
N PRO A 154 0.47 0.12 0.20
CA PRO A 154 1.31 1.01 -0.59
C PRO A 154 0.65 2.39 -0.72
N GLY A 155 1.46 3.42 -0.87
CA GLY A 155 1.04 4.74 -1.32
C GLY A 155 0.62 4.75 -2.80
N PRO A 156 0.18 5.92 -3.32
CA PRO A 156 -0.44 6.02 -4.64
C PRO A 156 0.45 5.63 -5.83
N ASP A 157 1.75 5.95 -5.72
CA ASP A 157 2.78 5.67 -6.73
C ASP A 157 3.84 4.68 -6.23
N GLU A 158 3.59 4.07 -5.08
CA GLU A 158 4.50 3.10 -4.50
C GLU A 158 4.30 1.70 -5.09
N VAL A 159 5.41 1.02 -5.33
CA VAL A 159 5.47 -0.39 -5.72
C VAL A 159 6.35 -1.17 -4.75
N PHE A 160 6.15 -2.48 -4.66
CA PHE A 160 7.01 -3.33 -3.84
C PHE A 160 8.43 -3.34 -4.42
N LEU A 161 9.41 -3.03 -3.57
CA LEU A 161 10.81 -3.13 -3.94
C LEU A 161 11.26 -4.60 -3.96
N ASP A 162 10.75 -5.41 -3.03
CA ASP A 162 11.19 -6.78 -2.78
C ASP A 162 10.24 -7.81 -3.41
N GLY A 163 10.40 -8.07 -4.72
CA GLY A 163 9.75 -9.19 -5.42
C GLY A 163 8.21 -9.19 -5.40
N VAL A 164 7.61 -10.33 -5.78
CA VAL A 164 6.16 -10.46 -6.04
C VAL A 164 5.32 -10.37 -4.76
N SER A 165 5.83 -10.87 -3.63
CA SER A 165 5.10 -10.85 -2.34
C SER A 165 5.36 -9.58 -1.51
N GLY A 166 6.44 -8.84 -1.80
CA GLY A 166 6.83 -7.63 -1.06
C GLY A 166 7.35 -7.87 0.36
N LYS A 167 7.09 -9.03 0.98
CA LYS A 167 7.44 -9.31 2.38
C LYS A 167 8.83 -9.94 2.50
N ARG A 168 9.59 -9.46 3.47
CA ARG A 168 10.87 -10.04 3.90
C ARG A 168 10.86 -10.30 5.39
N LYS A 169 11.68 -11.27 5.81
CA LYS A 169 11.92 -11.58 7.22
C LYS A 169 13.16 -10.87 7.73
N ALA A 170 13.06 -10.33 8.93
CA ALA A 170 14.20 -9.83 9.69
C ALA A 170 15.16 -10.98 10.01
N MET A 171 16.46 -10.67 10.11
CA MET A 171 17.45 -11.65 10.55
C MET A 171 17.40 -11.74 12.08
N ASP A 172 17.16 -12.94 12.59
CA ASP A 172 17.18 -13.20 14.02
C ASP A 172 18.60 -13.57 14.48
N LEU A 173 19.18 -12.71 15.30
CA LEU A 173 20.50 -12.87 15.88
C LEU A 173 20.38 -13.35 17.33
N GLN A 174 21.22 -14.30 17.71
CA GLN A 174 21.46 -14.70 19.10
C GLN A 174 22.53 -13.81 19.75
N VAL A 175 22.69 -13.95 21.07
CA VAL A 175 23.64 -13.16 21.89
C VAL A 175 25.07 -13.18 21.35
N PHE A 176 25.52 -14.31 20.78
CA PHE A 176 26.86 -14.51 20.23
C PHE A 176 26.94 -14.40 18.71
N GLU A 177 25.89 -13.90 18.05
CA GLU A 177 25.85 -13.77 16.60
C GLU A 177 25.97 -12.30 16.15
N TYR A 178 26.47 -12.12 14.93
CA TYR A 178 26.50 -10.84 14.25
C TYR A 178 26.23 -11.01 12.75
N VAL A 179 25.82 -9.93 12.10
CA VAL A 179 25.66 -9.86 10.64
C VAL A 179 26.15 -8.51 10.15
N LYS A 180 26.77 -8.50 8.98
CA LYS A 180 27.11 -7.25 8.29
C LYS A 180 26.01 -6.87 7.32
N VAL A 181 25.65 -5.61 7.34
CA VAL A 181 24.65 -5.00 6.45
C VAL A 181 25.34 -3.90 5.66
N GLN A 182 25.10 -3.86 4.35
CA GLN A 182 25.65 -2.84 3.46
C GLN A 182 24.52 -2.06 2.79
N ASP A 183 24.61 -0.74 2.83
CA ASP A 183 23.82 0.13 1.96
C ASP A 183 24.40 0.09 0.55
N LYS A 184 23.63 -0.40 -0.43
CA LYS A 184 24.04 -0.51 -1.83
C LYS A 184 24.24 0.83 -2.52
N ARG A 185 23.61 1.90 -2.03
CA ARG A 185 23.70 3.23 -2.62
C ARG A 185 24.95 3.97 -2.13
N THR A 186 25.25 3.87 -0.84
CA THR A 186 26.38 4.60 -0.23
C THR A 186 27.64 3.74 -0.06
N GLY A 187 27.51 2.41 -0.13
CA GLY A 187 28.58 1.46 0.17
C GLY A 187 28.88 1.31 1.66
N LYS A 188 28.19 2.08 2.54
CA LYS A 188 28.43 2.07 3.98
C LYS A 188 28.05 0.71 4.56
N VAL A 189 28.96 0.14 5.35
CA VAL A 189 28.74 -1.13 6.06
C VAL A 189 28.47 -0.84 7.53
N ARG A 190 27.49 -1.55 8.11
CA ARG A 190 27.26 -1.61 9.55
C ARG A 190 27.28 -3.06 10.03
N THR A 191 27.92 -3.31 11.17
CA THR A 191 27.85 -4.61 11.86
C THR A 191 26.74 -4.56 12.91
N GLU A 192 25.76 -5.43 12.78
CA GLU A 192 24.71 -5.65 13.76
C GLU A 192 25.06 -6.87 14.60
N ARG A 193 25.00 -6.77 15.93
CA ARG A 193 25.41 -7.82 16.87
C ARG A 193 24.44 -7.96 18.05
N GLY A 194 24.51 -9.11 18.71
CA GLY A 194 23.76 -9.45 19.92
C GLY A 194 22.33 -9.88 19.64
N GLU A 195 21.60 -10.29 20.69
CA GLU A 195 20.24 -10.80 20.57
C GLU A 195 19.26 -9.73 20.09
N LYS A 196 18.85 -9.80 18.81
CA LYS A 196 17.87 -8.89 18.21
C LYS A 196 17.41 -9.33 16.83
N LEU A 197 16.25 -8.80 16.43
CA LEU A 197 15.79 -8.79 15.05
C LEU A 197 16.44 -7.63 14.27
N VAL A 198 17.20 -7.97 13.24
CA VAL A 198 17.79 -6.98 12.33
C VAL A 198 16.87 -6.76 11.14
N PHE A 199 16.39 -5.52 10.99
CA PHE A 199 15.61 -5.07 9.84
C PHE A 199 16.51 -4.31 8.87
N LEU A 200 16.33 -4.57 7.57
CA LEU A 200 17.04 -3.83 6.53
C LEU A 200 16.41 -2.45 6.30
N GLY A 201 17.28 -1.46 6.16
CA GLY A 201 16.91 -0.13 5.70
C GLY A 201 16.55 -0.08 4.20
N PRO A 202 16.32 1.14 3.71
CA PRO A 202 15.77 1.38 2.37
C PRO A 202 16.58 0.76 1.23
N PHE A 203 17.91 0.93 1.25
CA PHE A 203 18.83 0.43 0.21
C PHE A 203 19.83 -0.58 0.78
N GLU A 204 19.50 -1.19 1.92
CA GLU A 204 20.39 -2.10 2.59
C GLU A 204 20.21 -3.55 2.14
N GLU A 205 21.29 -4.31 2.18
CA GLU A 205 21.35 -5.75 1.98
C GLU A 205 22.28 -6.43 2.98
N TYR A 206 22.01 -7.69 3.32
CA TYR A 206 22.91 -8.49 4.13
C TYR A 206 24.17 -8.88 3.33
N LEU A 207 25.33 -8.70 3.94
CA LEU A 207 26.62 -9.19 3.44
C LEU A 207 26.84 -10.62 3.96
N GLY A 208 26.12 -11.58 3.39
CA GLY A 208 26.19 -13.00 3.74
C GLY A 208 25.19 -13.43 4.82
N SER A 209 25.42 -14.61 5.40
CA SER A 209 24.64 -15.12 6.53
C SER A 209 25.10 -14.49 7.85
N LYS A 210 24.32 -14.68 8.91
CA LYS A 210 24.79 -14.44 10.26
C LYS A 210 26.03 -15.28 10.57
N GLN A 211 26.93 -14.71 11.37
CA GLN A 211 28.21 -15.27 11.76
C GLN A 211 28.29 -15.33 13.28
N THR A 212 29.02 -16.32 13.79
CA THR A 212 29.28 -16.46 15.23
C THR A 212 30.49 -15.62 15.63
N ALA A 213 30.37 -14.92 16.74
CA ALA A 213 31.46 -14.19 17.37
C ALA A 213 32.54 -15.17 17.85
N VAL A 214 33.79 -14.71 17.90
CA VAL A 214 34.92 -15.54 18.31
C VAL A 214 35.21 -15.29 19.78
N GLU A 215 35.20 -16.32 20.61
CA GLU A 215 35.65 -16.22 22.00
C GLU A 215 37.18 -16.12 22.02
N VAL A 216 37.68 -14.99 22.53
CA VAL A 216 39.11 -14.75 22.74
C VAL A 216 39.39 -15.01 24.21
N ASP A 217 40.28 -15.95 24.48
CA ASP A 217 40.66 -16.39 25.82
C ASP A 217 42.19 -16.40 25.97
N GLU A 218 42.74 -17.22 26.88
CA GLU A 218 44.21 -17.31 27.06
C GLU A 218 44.93 -18.08 25.96
N GLU A 219 44.20 -18.92 25.23
CA GLU A 219 44.74 -19.82 24.22
C GLU A 219 44.34 -19.39 22.82
N THR A 220 43.29 -18.59 22.66
CA THR A 220 42.68 -18.21 21.39
C THR A 220 42.89 -16.72 21.13
N SER A 221 43.38 -16.40 19.94
CA SER A 221 43.57 -15.03 19.45
C SER A 221 43.00 -14.88 18.05
N VAL A 222 42.64 -13.65 17.68
CA VAL A 222 42.04 -13.37 16.37
C VAL A 222 42.92 -12.40 15.60
N LEU A 223 43.34 -12.80 14.41
CA LEU A 223 44.01 -11.92 13.46
C LEU A 223 42.94 -11.15 12.66
N VAL A 224 42.92 -9.83 12.85
CA VAL A 224 41.93 -8.94 12.25
C VAL A 224 42.62 -8.04 11.24
N ARG A 225 41.98 -7.86 10.08
CA ARG A 225 42.41 -6.90 9.06
C ARG A 225 41.42 -5.77 8.94
N ASN A 226 41.92 -4.54 8.94
CA ASN A 226 41.12 -3.38 8.58
C ASN A 226 41.03 -3.26 7.06
N LYS A 227 39.82 -3.33 6.49
CA LYS A 227 39.56 -3.24 5.04
C LYS A 227 39.90 -1.87 4.45
N ARG A 228 39.86 -0.81 5.25
CA ARG A 228 40.15 0.56 4.79
C ARG A 228 41.63 0.85 4.73
N THR A 229 42.38 0.49 5.78
CA THR A 229 43.83 0.80 5.87
C THR A 229 44.71 -0.36 5.40
N GLY A 230 44.17 -1.57 5.33
CA GLY A 230 44.92 -2.79 5.07
C GLY A 230 45.75 -3.30 6.26
N GLN A 231 45.81 -2.55 7.36
CA GLN A 231 46.57 -2.92 8.55
C GLN A 231 45.98 -4.16 9.21
N GLN A 232 46.86 -5.01 9.73
CA GLN A 232 46.52 -6.19 10.49
C GLN A 232 46.95 -6.01 11.94
N HIS A 233 46.12 -6.47 12.86
CA HIS A 233 46.46 -6.52 14.28
C HIS A 233 45.91 -7.80 14.89
N LEU A 234 46.56 -8.25 15.97
CA LEU A 234 46.15 -9.43 16.71
C LEU A 234 45.37 -8.99 17.95
N VAL A 235 44.20 -9.57 18.16
CA VAL A 235 43.39 -9.37 19.36
C VAL A 235 43.62 -10.53 20.31
N THR A 236 44.12 -10.21 21.51
CA THR A 236 44.46 -11.17 22.57
C THR A 236 43.76 -10.88 23.90
N GLU A 237 43.02 -9.78 24.01
CA GLU A 237 42.25 -9.46 25.21
C GLU A 237 41.06 -10.40 25.37
N LYS A 238 40.80 -10.89 26.58
CA LYS A 238 39.71 -11.82 26.87
C LYS A 238 38.35 -11.17 26.62
N MET A 239 37.68 -11.54 25.53
CA MET A 239 36.37 -10.99 25.16
C MET A 239 35.67 -11.85 24.09
N LEU A 240 34.37 -11.63 23.92
CA LEU A 240 33.66 -12.12 22.74
C LEU A 240 33.90 -11.14 21.56
N PHE A 241 34.82 -11.50 20.68
CA PHE A 241 35.25 -10.66 19.58
C PHE A 241 34.23 -10.65 18.42
N ILE A 242 33.82 -9.44 18.04
CA ILE A 242 32.95 -9.18 16.89
C ILE A 242 33.59 -8.06 16.07
N PRO A 243 33.87 -8.29 14.77
CA PRO A 243 34.54 -7.31 13.94
C PRO A 243 33.70 -6.05 13.77
N THR A 244 34.35 -4.89 13.86
CA THR A 244 33.71 -3.61 13.53
C THR A 244 33.38 -3.52 12.02
N ASN A 245 32.76 -2.41 11.62
CA ASN A 245 32.25 -2.22 10.26
C ASN A 245 33.32 -2.48 9.18
N ASP A 246 34.51 -1.93 9.38
CA ASP A 246 35.63 -2.00 8.43
C ASP A 246 36.57 -3.19 8.70
N GLU A 247 36.32 -4.03 9.71
CA GLU A 247 37.21 -5.13 10.07
C GLU A 247 36.79 -6.46 9.45
N GLU A 248 37.75 -7.33 9.22
CA GLU A 248 37.53 -8.69 8.77
C GLU A 248 38.38 -9.65 9.59
N VAL A 249 37.76 -10.73 10.05
CA VAL A 249 38.49 -11.83 10.68
C VAL A 249 39.23 -12.59 9.58
N MET A 250 40.56 -12.54 9.62
CA MET A 250 41.41 -13.28 8.67
C MET A 250 41.63 -14.70 9.14
N GLU A 251 41.96 -14.86 10.43
CA GLU A 251 42.36 -16.14 10.99
C GLU A 251 42.12 -16.15 12.50
N VAL A 252 41.72 -17.31 13.03
CA VAL A 252 41.68 -17.58 14.48
C VAL A 252 42.86 -18.48 14.79
N ARG A 253 43.74 -18.05 15.69
CA ARG A 253 45.02 -18.70 16.00
C ARG A 253 45.13 -19.05 17.47
N GLN A 254 45.84 -20.13 17.77
CA GLN A 254 46.20 -20.44 19.15
C GLN A 254 47.46 -19.67 19.58
N LEU A 255 47.42 -19.07 20.77
CA LEU A 255 48.56 -18.39 21.38
C LEU A 255 49.59 -19.42 21.86
N THR A 256 50.81 -19.28 21.39
CA THR A 256 51.93 -20.08 21.89
C THR A 256 52.51 -19.40 23.13
N LYS A 257 52.28 -19.96 24.33
CA LYS A 257 52.93 -19.50 25.56
C LYS A 257 54.40 -19.95 25.54
N LEU A 258 55.33 -19.00 25.63
CA LEU A 258 56.74 -19.31 25.93
C LEU A 258 56.82 -19.63 27.43
N ALA A 259 57.32 -20.81 27.78
CA ALA A 259 57.55 -21.17 29.17
C ALA A 259 58.61 -20.23 29.77
N ASP A 260 58.36 -19.73 30.98
CA ASP A 260 59.33 -18.96 31.73
C ASP A 260 60.54 -19.86 32.03
N TYR A 261 61.73 -19.43 31.59
CA TYR A 261 62.99 -20.11 31.89
C TYR A 261 63.38 -19.71 33.32
N GLU A 262 63.27 -20.63 34.28
CA GLU A 262 63.73 -20.44 35.66
C GLU A 262 65.23 -20.06 35.66
N ALA A 263 65.58 -18.99 36.36
CA ALA A 263 66.96 -18.53 36.60
C ALA A 263 67.38 -18.82 38.04
#